data_AF-A0A810PWY1-F1
#
_entry.id   AF-A0A810PWY1-F1
#
_cell.length_a   1.000
_cell.length_b   1.000
_cell.length_c   1.000
_cell.angle_alpha   90.00
_cell.angle_beta   90.00
_cell.angle_gamma   90.00
#
_symmetry.space_group_name_H-M   'P 1'
#
loop_
_entity.id
_entity.type
_entity.pdbx_description
1 polymer ?
#
loop_
_entity_poly.entity_id
_entity_poly.type
_entity_poly.pdbx_seq_one_letter_code
_entity_poly.pdbx_strand_id
1 'polypeptide(L)'
;MAQAKHGSDIENTQDDLLNKAQVEFHSVINTFILPLCDSRGNLKLVKKPSMNTALVSYVENGKNSPCLYFFPCISRNGHTTPFCYKVKTYSPKSIVKRLNVILRELLKVTEYNCFDGKIRKQRDYGNGKRRYTSYKNKTLQLAFELGMCSWLAPHDGAFTLHAMLCRMEEWASKTYEGSSVPFGFVVDFDAKANKDAASYLSFLQNDCSAVFTDGVFSGIRLDQKGRVLSFITRNTPIKNHQPENEMFVPYQFSDIAQHCSGNAIGVIVLTNGEILLVKKRAICFAKRGTKWVSFDWDRIRSQLLPYFLTTENADIIDIERKIKIIYNTILDVSFSHVGGCLSIIVPGIDDDEISKVIKERFDLSVAGKLPDGVSSESQEKIKVLSYLLVDNNFNIRSFFELDAPLRKEILSLDGATVVSLDGSFYCAGSIVAVPSGSTGGGRTAAAKKLAHLGVGIKISEDGYVEAYGLPSSKTSVKSEKKERMDLLFRIR
;
A
#
# COMPACT_ATOMS: atom_id res chain seq x y z
N MET A 1 31.56 22.46 -58.35
CA MET A 1 32.33 22.06 -57.16
C MET A 1 31.50 22.34 -55.91
N ALA A 2 31.60 21.46 -54.92
CA ALA A 2 30.95 21.48 -53.60
C ALA A 2 29.44 21.13 -53.53
N GLN A 3 29.14 19.81 -53.57
CA GLN A 3 27.95 19.24 -52.93
C GLN A 3 28.10 19.31 -51.41
N ALA A 4 27.12 19.88 -50.73
CA ALA A 4 26.99 19.80 -49.28
C ALA A 4 26.55 18.38 -48.89
N LYS A 5 27.43 17.67 -48.17
CA LYS A 5 27.13 16.37 -47.55
C LYS A 5 25.98 16.54 -46.55
N HIS A 6 24.87 15.86 -46.81
CA HIS A 6 23.90 15.51 -45.78
C HIS A 6 24.60 14.79 -44.63
N GLY A 7 24.33 15.25 -43.41
CA GLY A 7 24.78 14.58 -42.19
C GLY A 7 24.20 13.18 -42.14
N SER A 8 25.09 12.20 -42.00
CA SER A 8 24.78 10.79 -41.84
C SER A 8 23.91 10.55 -40.61
N ASP A 9 22.70 10.02 -40.82
CA ASP A 9 22.01 9.22 -39.82
C ASP A 9 22.94 8.05 -39.46
N ILE A 10 23.47 8.06 -38.25
CA ILE A 10 24.22 6.92 -37.70
C ILE A 10 23.20 5.79 -37.53
N GLU A 11 23.25 4.78 -38.41
CA GLU A 11 22.54 3.51 -38.19
C GLU A 11 23.04 2.91 -36.87
N ASN A 12 22.23 3.03 -35.81
CA ASN A 12 22.55 2.39 -34.53
C ASN A 12 22.62 0.88 -34.74
N THR A 13 23.72 0.25 -34.33
CA THR A 13 23.85 -1.20 -34.34
C THR A 13 22.81 -1.83 -33.42
N GLN A 14 22.45 -3.09 -33.67
CA GLN A 14 21.50 -3.82 -32.82
C GLN A 14 21.95 -3.89 -31.36
N ASP A 15 23.27 -3.93 -31.12
CA ASP A 15 23.86 -3.91 -29.78
C ASP A 15 23.72 -2.55 -29.08
N ASP A 16 23.83 -1.45 -29.83
CA ASP A 16 23.59 -0.11 -29.29
C ASP A 16 22.10 0.09 -28.93
N LEU A 17 21.18 -0.36 -29.80
CA LEU A 17 19.75 -0.37 -29.52
C LEU A 17 19.40 -1.23 -28.30
N LEU A 18 20.06 -2.38 -28.14
CA LEU A 18 19.90 -3.26 -26.99
C LEU A 18 20.31 -2.57 -25.68
N ASN A 19 21.47 -1.91 -25.65
CA ASN A 19 21.94 -1.20 -24.47
C ASN A 19 21.00 -0.04 -24.10
N LYS A 20 20.54 0.73 -25.09
CA LYS A 20 19.58 1.83 -24.87
C LYS A 20 18.23 1.33 -24.35
N ALA A 21 17.71 0.23 -24.90
CA ALA A 21 16.49 -0.41 -24.43
C ALA A 21 16.61 -0.93 -22.99
N GLN A 22 17.75 -1.53 -22.63
CA GLN A 22 18.02 -2.00 -21.26
C GLN A 22 18.01 -0.84 -20.26
N VAL A 23 18.68 0.27 -20.58
CA VAL A 23 18.74 1.47 -19.71
C VAL A 23 17.35 2.09 -19.53
N GLU A 24 16.59 2.27 -20.61
CA GLU A 24 15.24 2.81 -20.51
C GLU A 24 14.33 1.89 -19.69
N PHE A 25 14.32 0.60 -20.00
CA PHE A 25 13.44 -0.36 -19.32
C PHE A 25 13.78 -0.49 -17.83
N HIS A 26 15.08 -0.45 -17.47
CA HIS A 26 15.51 -0.36 -16.06
C HIS A 26 14.93 0.88 -15.38
N SER A 27 15.04 2.06 -16.02
CA SER A 27 14.50 3.31 -15.48
C SER A 27 12.98 3.24 -15.29
N VAL A 28 12.25 2.71 -16.27
CA VAL A 28 10.78 2.56 -16.19
C VAL A 28 10.39 1.66 -15.02
N ILE A 29 11.02 0.49 -14.89
CA ILE A 29 10.73 -0.43 -13.78
C ILE A 29 11.05 0.24 -12.44
N ASN A 30 12.24 0.82 -12.31
CA ASN A 30 12.71 1.39 -11.06
C ASN A 30 11.86 2.58 -10.60
N THR A 31 11.40 3.42 -11.53
CA THR A 31 10.63 4.63 -11.21
C THR A 31 9.15 4.35 -10.99
N PHE A 32 8.52 3.49 -11.79
CA PHE A 32 7.05 3.35 -11.79
C PHE A 32 6.55 2.02 -11.23
N ILE A 33 7.30 0.93 -11.43
CA ILE A 33 6.84 -0.41 -11.05
C ILE A 33 7.32 -0.81 -9.66
N LEU A 34 8.60 -0.59 -9.34
CA LEU A 34 9.16 -0.97 -8.04
C LEU A 34 8.47 -0.29 -6.86
N PRO A 35 8.04 0.99 -6.91
CA PRO A 35 7.29 1.59 -5.80
C PRO A 35 5.98 0.87 -5.44
N LEU A 36 5.38 0.15 -6.40
CA LEU A 36 4.17 -0.63 -6.17
C LEU A 36 4.44 -2.01 -5.54
N CYS A 37 5.71 -2.39 -5.34
CA CYS A 37 6.07 -3.69 -4.80
C CYS A 37 7.08 -3.58 -3.65
N ASP A 38 7.10 -4.58 -2.79
CA ASP A 38 8.06 -4.68 -1.71
C ASP A 38 9.33 -5.41 -2.18
N SER A 39 10.16 -4.71 -2.95
CA SER A 39 11.39 -5.27 -3.54
C SER A 39 12.53 -5.37 -2.54
N ARG A 40 13.23 -6.51 -2.54
CA ARG A 40 14.42 -6.77 -1.72
C ARG A 40 15.70 -6.64 -2.56
N GLY A 41 16.41 -5.53 -2.35
CA GLY A 41 17.67 -5.22 -3.03
C GLY A 41 17.46 -4.63 -4.42
N ASN A 42 18.54 -4.61 -5.21
CA ASN A 42 18.55 -3.92 -6.50
C ASN A 42 18.06 -4.80 -7.65
N LEU A 43 17.51 -4.15 -8.67
CA LEU A 43 17.11 -4.76 -9.93
C LEU A 43 18.35 -5.34 -10.65
N LYS A 44 18.27 -6.59 -11.09
CA LYS A 44 19.38 -7.30 -11.75
C LYS A 44 19.04 -7.66 -13.18
N LEU A 45 19.91 -7.28 -14.11
CA LEU A 45 19.78 -7.65 -15.51
C LEU A 45 20.07 -9.14 -15.71
N VAL A 46 19.22 -9.80 -16.47
CA VAL A 46 19.41 -11.16 -16.99
C VAL A 46 19.48 -11.05 -18.51
N LYS A 47 20.70 -11.17 -19.06
CA LYS A 47 20.97 -11.02 -20.49
C LYS A 47 20.63 -12.25 -21.34
N LYS A 48 20.25 -13.37 -20.71
CA LYS A 48 19.93 -14.60 -21.44
C LYS A 48 18.52 -14.49 -22.01
N PRO A 49 18.32 -14.74 -23.31
CA PRO A 49 16.99 -14.79 -23.87
C PRO A 49 16.15 -15.85 -23.16
N SER A 50 14.89 -15.53 -22.90
CA SER A 50 13.99 -16.41 -22.16
C SER A 50 12.59 -16.38 -22.75
N MET A 51 11.87 -17.48 -22.57
CA MET A 51 10.45 -17.58 -22.91
C MET A 51 9.61 -17.03 -21.76
N ASN A 52 8.58 -16.26 -22.07
CA ASN A 52 7.60 -15.77 -21.10
C ASN A 52 6.19 -15.69 -21.70
N THR A 53 5.19 -15.80 -20.84
CA THR A 53 3.77 -15.65 -21.21
C THR A 53 3.17 -14.32 -20.74
N ALA A 54 3.91 -13.57 -19.92
CA ALA A 54 3.48 -12.34 -19.26
C ALA A 54 4.65 -11.35 -19.14
N LEU A 55 4.35 -10.06 -19.07
CA LEU A 55 5.35 -9.00 -18.89
C LEU A 55 5.95 -9.01 -17.48
N VAL A 56 5.19 -9.51 -16.51
CA VAL A 56 5.67 -9.73 -15.14
C VAL A 56 5.36 -11.16 -14.73
N SER A 57 6.36 -11.85 -14.17
CA SER A 57 6.21 -13.21 -13.65
C SER A 57 6.74 -13.31 -12.23
N TYR A 58 6.07 -14.11 -11.40
CA TYR A 58 6.52 -14.46 -10.05
C TYR A 58 7.10 -15.87 -10.07
N VAL A 59 8.33 -16.01 -9.56
CA VAL A 59 9.05 -17.29 -9.52
C VAL A 59 9.49 -17.56 -8.08
N GLU A 60 9.06 -18.70 -7.56
CA GLU A 60 9.42 -19.20 -6.24
C GLU A 60 10.06 -20.57 -6.41
N ASN A 61 11.38 -20.63 -6.25
CA ASN A 61 12.11 -21.89 -6.27
C ASN A 61 12.41 -22.20 -4.82
N GLY A 62 11.92 -23.31 -4.25
CA GLY A 62 11.88 -23.54 -2.79
C GLY A 62 13.17 -23.35 -1.96
N LYS A 63 14.35 -23.21 -2.59
CA LYS A 63 15.62 -22.83 -1.90
C LYS A 63 15.97 -21.33 -1.96
N ASN A 64 15.31 -20.55 -2.82
CA ASN A 64 15.60 -19.15 -3.10
C ASN A 64 14.40 -18.26 -2.74
N SER A 65 14.69 -17.07 -2.24
CA SER A 65 13.66 -16.03 -2.02
C SER A 65 12.87 -15.78 -3.31
N PRO A 66 11.55 -15.57 -3.21
CA PRO A 66 10.72 -15.31 -4.37
C PRO A 66 11.21 -14.09 -5.15
N CYS A 67 11.10 -14.17 -6.47
CA CYS A 67 11.59 -13.16 -7.40
C CYS A 67 10.49 -12.74 -8.37
N LEU A 68 10.43 -11.44 -8.63
CA LEU A 68 9.70 -10.89 -9.78
C LEU A 68 10.65 -10.77 -10.96
N TYR A 69 10.17 -11.19 -12.12
CA TYR A 69 10.82 -11.03 -13.41
C TYR A 69 10.00 -10.06 -14.25
N PHE A 70 10.66 -9.09 -14.86
CA PHE A 70 10.09 -8.07 -15.72
C PHE A 70 10.65 -8.21 -17.13
N PHE A 71 9.77 -8.36 -18.10
CA PHE A 71 10.11 -8.62 -19.49
C PHE A 71 9.69 -7.41 -20.35
N PRO A 72 10.54 -6.98 -21.29
CA PRO A 72 10.23 -5.84 -22.17
C PRO A 72 9.22 -6.20 -23.27
N CYS A 73 8.92 -7.49 -23.45
CA CYS A 73 7.91 -7.99 -24.38
C CYS A 73 7.44 -9.39 -23.96
N ILE A 74 6.37 -9.89 -24.58
CA ILE A 74 5.89 -11.26 -24.43
C ILE A 74 6.41 -12.09 -25.58
N SER A 75 6.98 -13.28 -25.30
CA SER A 75 7.39 -14.23 -26.33
C SER A 75 6.23 -14.63 -27.23
N ARG A 76 6.46 -14.57 -28.55
CA ARG A 76 5.50 -14.96 -29.59
C ARG A 76 6.23 -15.69 -30.71
N ASN A 77 5.55 -16.63 -31.37
CA ASN A 77 6.05 -17.31 -32.57
C ASN A 77 7.46 -17.90 -32.43
N GLY A 78 7.80 -18.46 -31.26
CA GLY A 78 9.13 -19.01 -30.98
C GLY A 78 10.22 -17.98 -30.67
N HIS A 79 9.92 -16.67 -30.74
CA HIS A 79 10.85 -15.61 -30.36
C HIS A 79 10.90 -15.40 -28.85
N THR A 80 12.12 -15.37 -28.31
CA THR A 80 12.40 -15.10 -26.90
C THR A 80 12.50 -13.60 -26.61
N THR A 81 12.33 -13.22 -25.35
CA THR A 81 12.61 -11.84 -24.93
C THR A 81 14.13 -11.62 -24.93
N PRO A 82 14.65 -10.51 -25.46
CA PRO A 82 16.09 -10.31 -25.60
C PRO A 82 16.82 -10.17 -24.26
N PHE A 83 16.13 -9.68 -23.22
CA PHE A 83 16.62 -9.57 -21.86
C PHE A 83 15.44 -9.48 -20.89
N CYS A 84 15.71 -9.65 -19.60
CA CYS A 84 14.75 -9.33 -18.55
C CYS A 84 15.44 -8.78 -17.32
N TYR A 85 14.69 -8.14 -16.44
CA TYR A 85 15.18 -7.75 -15.13
C TYR A 85 14.53 -8.59 -14.06
N LYS A 86 15.26 -8.89 -12.98
CA LYS A 86 14.71 -9.57 -11.81
C LYS A 86 15.03 -8.87 -10.52
N VAL A 87 14.13 -8.97 -9.54
CA VAL A 87 14.34 -8.50 -8.17
C VAL A 87 13.74 -9.50 -7.20
N LYS A 88 14.38 -9.71 -6.05
CA LYS A 88 13.76 -10.45 -4.95
C LYS A 88 12.59 -9.63 -4.40
N THR A 89 11.56 -10.26 -3.87
CA THR A 89 10.37 -9.55 -3.39
C THR A 89 9.84 -10.16 -2.09
N TYR A 90 9.20 -9.33 -1.26
CA TYR A 90 8.28 -9.76 -0.20
C TYR A 90 6.82 -9.71 -0.66
N SER A 91 6.57 -9.23 -1.87
CA SER A 91 5.23 -9.13 -2.43
C SER A 91 4.70 -10.52 -2.80
N PRO A 92 3.41 -10.80 -2.52
CA PRO A 92 2.78 -12.05 -2.90
C PRO A 92 2.58 -12.13 -4.42
N LYS A 93 2.26 -13.34 -4.89
CA LYS A 93 1.95 -13.62 -6.31
C LYS A 93 0.76 -12.79 -6.84
N SER A 94 -0.17 -12.38 -5.98
CA SER A 94 -1.35 -11.56 -6.34
C SER A 94 -0.98 -10.21 -6.98
N ILE A 95 0.18 -9.63 -6.65
CA ILE A 95 0.67 -8.36 -7.25
C ILE A 95 0.89 -8.48 -8.77
N VAL A 96 1.20 -9.66 -9.28
CA VAL A 96 1.59 -9.88 -10.68
C VAL A 96 0.53 -9.41 -11.66
N LYS A 97 -0.75 -9.63 -11.34
CA LYS A 97 -1.86 -9.25 -12.24
C LYS A 97 -1.90 -7.74 -12.47
N ARG A 98 -1.74 -6.93 -11.42
CA ARG A 98 -1.74 -5.47 -11.57
C ARG A 98 -0.50 -4.95 -12.28
N LEU A 99 0.67 -5.48 -11.94
CA LEU A 99 1.92 -5.03 -12.56
C LEU A 99 1.95 -5.33 -14.05
N ASN A 100 1.37 -6.45 -14.49
CA ASN A 100 1.24 -6.76 -15.92
C ASN A 100 0.40 -5.74 -16.69
N VAL A 101 -0.70 -5.26 -16.13
CA VAL A 101 -1.57 -4.26 -16.77
C VAL A 101 -0.85 -2.92 -16.84
N ILE A 102 -0.26 -2.48 -15.73
CA ILE A 102 0.45 -1.19 -15.65
C ILE A 102 1.68 -1.18 -16.56
N LEU A 103 2.50 -2.22 -16.53
CA LEU A 103 3.69 -2.32 -17.37
C LEU A 103 3.33 -2.36 -18.86
N ARG A 104 2.21 -2.98 -19.22
CA ARG A 104 1.72 -2.99 -20.60
C ARG A 104 1.42 -1.57 -21.11
N GLU A 105 0.77 -0.73 -20.31
CA GLU A 105 0.49 0.65 -20.69
C GLU A 105 1.78 1.48 -20.79
N LEU A 106 2.71 1.33 -19.83
CA LEU A 106 4.01 1.99 -19.86
C LEU A 106 4.81 1.68 -21.14
N LEU A 107 4.84 0.41 -21.56
CA LEU A 107 5.58 -0.03 -22.74
C LEU A 107 5.01 0.52 -24.07
N LYS A 108 3.78 1.03 -24.10
CA LYS A 108 3.23 1.68 -25.30
C LYS A 108 3.95 2.99 -25.62
N VAL A 109 4.55 3.63 -24.62
CA VAL A 109 5.13 4.98 -24.74
C VAL A 109 6.64 5.01 -24.52
N THR A 110 7.29 3.86 -24.36
CA THR A 110 8.75 3.75 -24.31
C THR A 110 9.38 4.02 -25.66
N GLU A 111 10.57 4.62 -25.68
CA GLU A 111 11.31 4.91 -26.90
C GLU A 111 11.76 3.64 -27.60
N TYR A 112 12.09 2.58 -26.86
CA TYR A 112 12.54 1.31 -27.44
C TYR A 112 11.46 0.24 -27.25
N ASN A 113 11.00 -0.31 -28.38
CA ASN A 113 10.04 -1.41 -28.40
C ASN A 113 10.77 -2.72 -28.73
N CYS A 114 10.45 -3.78 -27.97
CA CYS A 114 10.93 -5.13 -28.21
C CYS A 114 9.80 -5.97 -28.81
N PHE A 115 10.02 -6.57 -29.98
CA PHE A 115 9.04 -7.47 -30.62
C PHE A 115 9.77 -8.48 -31.49
N ASP A 116 9.31 -9.74 -31.49
CA ASP A 116 9.84 -10.82 -32.33
C ASP A 116 11.39 -10.93 -32.32
N GLY A 117 11.99 -10.80 -31.13
CA GLY A 117 13.45 -10.86 -30.96
C GLY A 117 14.23 -9.64 -31.48
N LYS A 118 13.54 -8.61 -31.99
CA LYS A 118 14.13 -7.35 -32.49
C LYS A 118 13.80 -6.19 -31.56
N ILE A 119 14.68 -5.19 -31.59
CA ILE A 119 14.53 -3.92 -30.88
C ILE A 119 14.42 -2.83 -31.94
N ARG A 120 13.40 -1.97 -31.82
CA ARG A 120 13.27 -0.78 -32.66
C ARG A 120 13.07 0.46 -31.80
N LYS A 121 13.68 1.56 -32.23
CA LYS A 121 13.33 2.88 -31.72
C LYS A 121 11.97 3.29 -32.29
N GLN A 122 11.02 3.63 -31.43
CA GLN A 122 9.74 4.23 -31.79
C GLN A 122 9.97 5.66 -32.33
N ARG A 123 9.09 6.15 -33.20
CA ARG A 123 9.19 7.51 -33.74
C ARG A 123 8.99 8.52 -32.61
N ASP A 124 9.90 9.49 -32.50
CA ASP A 124 9.70 10.66 -31.66
C ASP A 124 8.53 11.48 -32.27
N TYR A 125 7.52 11.84 -31.47
CA TYR A 125 6.53 12.84 -31.90
C TYR A 125 7.22 14.21 -31.94
N GLY A 126 7.54 14.71 -33.14
CA GLY A 126 8.15 16.04 -33.37
C GLY A 126 9.05 16.12 -34.61
N ASN A 127 9.38 17.36 -35.03
CA ASN A 127 10.20 17.67 -36.22
C ASN A 127 11.68 17.27 -36.07
N GLY A 128 11.98 15.98 -35.98
CA GLY A 128 13.35 15.44 -36.04
C GLY A 128 14.28 15.76 -34.86
N LYS A 129 13.78 16.42 -33.80
CA LYS A 129 14.55 16.72 -32.58
C LYS A 129 14.32 15.68 -31.49
N ARG A 130 15.38 15.35 -30.75
CA ARG A 130 15.33 14.46 -29.58
C ARG A 130 14.27 14.98 -28.59
N ARG A 131 13.36 14.10 -28.17
CA ARG A 131 12.35 14.42 -27.16
C ARG A 131 13.03 14.80 -25.84
N TYR A 132 12.72 15.97 -25.28
CA TYR A 132 13.24 16.37 -23.96
C TYR A 132 12.75 15.40 -22.88
N THR A 133 13.61 15.11 -21.90
CA THR A 133 13.33 14.19 -20.79
C THR A 133 12.06 14.52 -20.02
N SER A 134 11.69 15.81 -19.90
CA SER A 134 10.46 16.25 -19.24
C SER A 134 9.19 15.74 -19.94
N TYR A 135 9.13 15.79 -21.28
CA TYR A 135 8.00 15.25 -22.04
C TYR A 135 7.89 13.73 -21.89
N LYS A 136 9.03 13.04 -21.88
CA LYS A 136 9.09 11.60 -21.66
C LYS A 136 8.52 11.23 -20.29
N ASN A 137 8.99 11.89 -19.24
CA ASN A 137 8.54 11.63 -17.87
C ASN A 137 7.03 11.90 -17.70
N LYS A 138 6.50 13.00 -18.24
CA LYS A 138 5.04 13.26 -18.20
C LYS A 138 4.23 12.20 -18.95
N THR A 139 4.74 11.71 -20.07
CA THR A 139 4.04 10.67 -20.85
C THR A 139 4.05 9.33 -20.14
N LEU A 140 5.17 8.97 -19.50
CA LEU A 140 5.26 7.76 -18.69
C LEU A 140 4.36 7.85 -17.44
N GLN A 141 4.28 9.02 -16.79
CA GLN A 141 3.36 9.25 -15.68
C GLN A 141 1.89 9.05 -16.10
N LEU A 142 1.49 9.62 -17.25
CA LEU A 142 0.15 9.42 -17.80
C LEU A 142 -0.13 7.94 -18.11
N ALA A 143 0.80 7.26 -18.77
CA ALA A 143 0.67 5.83 -19.08
C ALA A 143 0.61 4.97 -17.82
N PHE A 144 1.35 5.34 -16.78
CA PHE A 144 1.30 4.69 -15.47
C PHE A 144 -0.08 4.81 -14.81
N GLU A 145 -0.64 6.02 -14.77
CA GLU A 145 -1.98 6.29 -14.21
C GLU A 145 -3.09 5.61 -15.02
N LEU A 146 -3.02 5.64 -16.35
CA LEU A 146 -3.93 4.89 -17.21
C LEU A 146 -3.81 3.37 -16.99
N GLY A 147 -2.60 2.86 -16.76
CA GLY A 147 -2.36 1.48 -16.38
C GLY A 147 -3.03 1.09 -15.06
N MET A 148 -2.95 1.96 -14.04
CA MET A 148 -3.66 1.76 -12.77
C MET A 148 -5.17 1.79 -12.98
N CYS A 149 -5.68 2.77 -13.73
CA CYS A 149 -7.10 2.90 -14.04
C CYS A 149 -7.62 1.70 -14.83
N SER A 150 -6.83 1.16 -15.76
CA SER A 150 -7.17 -0.03 -16.56
C SER A 150 -7.20 -1.32 -15.73
N TRP A 151 -6.45 -1.38 -14.62
CA TRP A 151 -6.56 -2.49 -13.69
C TRP A 151 -7.77 -2.34 -12.75
N LEU A 152 -8.15 -1.10 -12.41
CA LEU A 152 -9.28 -0.79 -11.55
C LEU A 152 -10.62 -0.92 -12.28
N ALA A 153 -10.82 -0.18 -13.36
CA ALA A 153 -12.06 -0.12 -14.11
C ALA A 153 -12.15 -1.24 -15.16
N PRO A 154 -13.37 -1.72 -15.47
CA PRO A 154 -13.58 -2.63 -16.59
C PRO A 154 -13.53 -1.89 -17.94
N HIS A 155 -13.08 -2.60 -18.99
CA HIS A 155 -13.11 -2.15 -20.39
C HIS A 155 -12.56 -0.71 -20.60
N ASP A 156 -13.29 0.14 -21.34
CA ASP A 156 -12.94 1.53 -21.64
C ASP A 156 -13.15 2.49 -20.45
N GLY A 157 -13.60 1.98 -19.30
CA GLY A 157 -13.82 2.78 -18.09
C GLY A 157 -12.55 3.42 -17.51
N ALA A 158 -11.38 2.95 -17.94
CA ALA A 158 -10.08 3.50 -17.55
C ALA A 158 -9.95 5.00 -17.88
N PHE A 159 -10.48 5.44 -19.03
CA PHE A 159 -10.41 6.84 -19.44
C PHE A 159 -11.32 7.73 -18.60
N THR A 160 -12.54 7.28 -18.30
CA THR A 160 -13.44 8.02 -17.39
C THR A 160 -12.81 8.15 -16.00
N LEU A 161 -12.28 7.05 -15.46
CA LEU A 161 -11.64 7.05 -14.14
C LEU A 161 -10.41 7.96 -14.11
N HIS A 162 -9.59 7.94 -15.16
CA HIS A 162 -8.42 8.81 -15.27
C HIS A 162 -8.81 10.29 -15.39
N ALA A 163 -9.84 10.62 -16.18
CA ALA A 163 -10.34 11.98 -16.28
C ALA A 163 -10.83 12.52 -14.93
N MET A 164 -11.51 11.69 -14.15
CA MET A 164 -11.93 12.04 -12.78
C MET A 164 -10.72 12.19 -11.86
N LEU A 165 -9.74 11.29 -11.95
CA LEU A 165 -8.50 11.38 -11.17
C LEU A 165 -7.75 12.68 -11.45
N CYS A 166 -7.66 13.13 -12.71
CA CYS A 166 -7.08 14.43 -13.04
C CYS A 166 -7.82 15.59 -12.35
N ARG A 167 -9.16 15.56 -12.33
CA ARG A 167 -9.94 16.57 -11.58
C ARG A 167 -9.66 16.51 -10.08
N MET A 168 -9.50 15.32 -9.53
CA MET A 168 -9.18 15.16 -8.10
C MET A 168 -7.78 15.64 -7.76
N GLU A 169 -6.80 15.44 -8.64
CA GLU A 169 -5.46 15.99 -8.47
C GLU A 169 -5.46 17.51 -8.54
N GLU A 170 -6.26 18.11 -9.44
CA GLU A 170 -6.47 19.55 -9.47
C GLU A 170 -7.05 20.05 -8.14
N TRP A 171 -8.12 19.44 -7.62
CA TRP A 171 -8.75 19.81 -6.35
C TRP A 171 -7.87 19.57 -5.13
N ALA A 172 -7.13 18.46 -5.09
CA ALA A 172 -6.17 18.14 -4.02
C ALA A 172 -5.05 19.18 -3.89
N SER A 173 -4.76 19.91 -4.98
CA SER A 173 -3.74 20.97 -5.00
C SER A 173 -4.28 22.38 -4.75
N LYS A 174 -5.60 22.54 -4.66
CA LYS A 174 -6.28 23.82 -4.48
C LYS A 174 -6.80 23.96 -3.06
N THR A 175 -6.95 25.21 -2.63
CA THR A 175 -7.77 25.56 -1.48
C THR A 175 -9.04 26.25 -1.96
N TYR A 176 -10.14 26.02 -1.26
CA TYR A 176 -11.38 26.78 -1.40
C TYR A 176 -11.60 27.52 -0.08
N GLU A 177 -11.71 28.84 -0.14
CA GLU A 177 -11.82 29.72 1.05
C GLU A 177 -10.70 29.46 2.09
N GLY A 178 -9.50 29.14 1.61
CA GLY A 178 -8.32 28.88 2.44
C GLY A 178 -8.24 27.48 3.05
N SER A 179 -9.24 26.62 2.81
CA SER A 179 -9.28 25.23 3.30
C SER A 179 -9.06 24.23 2.16
N SER A 180 -8.33 23.16 2.44
CA SER A 180 -8.20 22.03 1.50
C SER A 180 -9.56 21.39 1.26
N VAL A 181 -9.77 20.89 0.04
CA VAL A 181 -11.07 20.38 -0.39
C VAL A 181 -11.07 18.86 -0.41
N PRO A 182 -11.62 18.19 0.62
CA PRO A 182 -11.80 16.75 0.57
C PRO A 182 -12.95 16.39 -0.39
N PHE A 183 -12.90 15.20 -0.96
CA PHE A 183 -13.92 14.73 -1.90
C PHE A 183 -14.10 13.23 -1.82
N GLY A 184 -15.31 12.74 -2.10
CA GLY A 184 -15.55 11.32 -2.28
C GLY A 184 -16.55 11.05 -3.40
N PHE A 185 -16.20 10.14 -4.28
CA PHE A 185 -17.16 9.59 -5.24
C PHE A 185 -16.93 8.11 -5.50
N VAL A 186 -17.98 7.46 -5.99
CA VAL A 186 -17.99 6.06 -6.38
C VAL A 186 -18.47 5.96 -7.82
N VAL A 187 -17.60 5.50 -8.72
CA VAL A 187 -17.94 5.24 -10.12
C VAL A 187 -18.42 3.81 -10.25
N ASP A 188 -19.71 3.63 -10.46
CA ASP A 188 -20.33 2.34 -10.70
C ASP A 188 -20.38 2.06 -12.21
N PHE A 189 -19.48 1.18 -12.65
CA PHE A 189 -19.36 0.81 -14.06
C PHE A 189 -20.47 -0.15 -14.54
N ASP A 190 -21.25 -0.73 -13.64
CA ASP A 190 -22.39 -1.60 -13.97
C ASP A 190 -23.72 -0.81 -14.02
N ALA A 191 -23.76 0.37 -13.41
CA ALA A 191 -24.93 1.25 -13.40
C ALA A 191 -24.97 2.19 -14.61
N LYS A 192 -26.19 2.60 -14.98
CA LYS A 192 -26.44 3.61 -16.00
C LYS A 192 -27.34 4.68 -15.43
N ALA A 193 -26.89 5.93 -15.50
CA ALA A 193 -27.73 7.06 -15.12
C ALA A 193 -28.84 7.31 -16.16
N ASN A 194 -29.90 7.97 -15.71
CA ASN A 194 -30.98 8.46 -16.58
C ASN A 194 -30.42 9.28 -17.75
N LYS A 195 -31.16 9.35 -18.85
CA LYS A 195 -30.70 10.07 -20.06
C LYS A 195 -30.41 11.54 -19.77
N ASP A 196 -31.24 12.16 -18.94
CA ASP A 196 -31.15 13.58 -18.57
C ASP A 196 -30.28 13.84 -17.31
N ALA A 197 -29.58 12.81 -16.82
CA ALA A 197 -28.72 12.96 -15.65
C ALA A 197 -27.54 13.88 -15.93
N ALA A 198 -27.29 14.81 -15.01
CA ALA A 198 -26.18 15.76 -15.11
C ALA A 198 -24.81 15.06 -15.09
N SER A 199 -23.87 15.60 -15.87
CA SER A 199 -22.46 15.18 -15.85
C SER A 199 -21.75 15.80 -14.66
N TYR A 200 -21.45 14.99 -13.64
CA TYR A 200 -20.67 15.45 -12.50
C TYR A 200 -19.22 15.73 -12.89
N LEU A 201 -18.67 14.96 -13.82
CA LEU A 201 -17.34 15.19 -14.37
C LEU A 201 -17.20 16.59 -14.99
N SER A 202 -18.25 17.08 -15.65
CA SER A 202 -18.30 18.44 -16.17
C SER A 202 -18.47 19.46 -15.05
N PHE A 203 -19.31 19.16 -14.05
CA PHE A 203 -19.53 20.03 -12.90
C PHE A 203 -18.28 20.24 -12.03
N LEU A 204 -17.36 19.26 -11.98
CA LEU A 204 -16.06 19.39 -11.28
C LEU A 204 -15.15 20.49 -11.83
N GLN A 205 -15.48 21.09 -12.98
CA GLN A 205 -14.79 22.26 -13.52
C GLN A 205 -15.26 23.58 -12.89
N ASN A 206 -16.42 23.55 -12.23
CA ASN A 206 -17.01 24.69 -11.56
C ASN A 206 -16.56 24.73 -10.10
N ASP A 207 -16.18 25.91 -9.61
CA ASP A 207 -15.76 26.11 -8.22
C ASP A 207 -16.87 25.75 -7.21
N CYS A 208 -18.15 25.85 -7.59
CA CYS A 208 -19.29 25.42 -6.76
C CYS A 208 -19.26 23.93 -6.42
N SER A 209 -18.50 23.11 -7.14
CA SER A 209 -18.37 21.69 -6.84
C SER A 209 -17.59 21.42 -5.56
N ALA A 210 -16.70 22.35 -5.14
CA ALA A 210 -15.75 22.17 -4.05
C ALA A 210 -16.38 21.71 -2.72
N VAL A 211 -17.58 22.18 -2.41
CA VAL A 211 -18.20 21.99 -1.09
C VAL A 211 -19.26 20.89 -1.06
N PHE A 212 -19.40 20.11 -2.13
CA PHE A 212 -20.55 19.22 -2.28
C PHE A 212 -20.42 17.89 -1.51
N THR A 213 -19.20 17.46 -1.19
CA THR A 213 -18.93 16.21 -0.45
C THR A 213 -17.73 16.38 0.45
N ASP A 214 -17.67 15.60 1.54
CA ASP A 214 -16.50 15.54 2.42
C ASP A 214 -15.64 14.27 2.24
N GLY A 215 -16.10 13.31 1.43
CA GLY A 215 -15.41 12.04 1.20
C GLY A 215 -15.28 11.12 2.41
N VAL A 216 -15.87 11.49 3.54
CA VAL A 216 -15.86 10.76 4.81
C VAL A 216 -17.27 10.28 5.12
N PHE A 217 -18.21 11.20 5.31
CA PHE A 217 -19.62 10.92 5.62
C PHE A 217 -20.52 11.04 4.40
N SER A 218 -20.03 11.69 3.35
CA SER A 218 -20.78 11.98 2.13
C SER A 218 -19.95 11.77 0.86
N GLY A 219 -20.63 11.37 -0.20
CA GLY A 219 -20.00 11.22 -1.50
C GLY A 219 -21.04 11.19 -2.62
N ILE A 220 -20.58 11.01 -3.86
CA ILE A 220 -21.48 10.95 -5.02
C ILE A 220 -21.27 9.66 -5.76
N ARG A 221 -22.36 8.98 -6.07
CA ARG A 221 -22.34 7.82 -6.96
C ARG A 221 -22.51 8.28 -8.41
N LEU A 222 -21.63 7.81 -9.27
CA LEU A 222 -21.57 8.15 -10.69
C LEU A 222 -21.68 6.90 -11.54
N ASP A 223 -22.20 7.03 -12.77
CA ASP A 223 -22.14 5.95 -13.75
C ASP A 223 -20.80 5.92 -14.50
N GLN A 224 -20.61 4.94 -15.39
CA GLN A 224 -19.41 4.79 -16.23
C GLN A 224 -19.04 6.00 -17.12
N LYS A 225 -19.94 6.97 -17.29
CA LYS A 225 -19.73 8.22 -18.05
C LYS A 225 -19.53 9.44 -17.15
N GLY A 226 -19.52 9.25 -15.82
CA GLY A 226 -19.42 10.34 -14.86
C GLY A 226 -20.70 11.13 -14.65
N ARG A 227 -21.86 10.54 -14.96
CA ARG A 227 -23.17 11.15 -14.71
C ARG A 227 -23.69 10.77 -13.33
N VAL A 228 -24.39 11.70 -12.68
CA VAL A 228 -24.90 11.52 -11.31
C VAL A 228 -25.93 10.39 -11.24
N LEU A 229 -25.73 9.45 -10.32
CA LEU A 229 -26.70 8.42 -9.95
C LEU A 229 -27.41 8.78 -8.64
N SER A 230 -26.66 9.13 -7.60
CA SER A 230 -27.20 9.44 -6.28
C SER A 230 -26.18 10.13 -5.39
N PHE A 231 -26.65 10.78 -4.33
CA PHE A 231 -25.83 11.20 -3.19
C PHE A 231 -25.66 10.04 -2.20
N ILE A 232 -24.46 9.87 -1.68
CA ILE A 232 -24.07 8.83 -0.72
C ILE A 232 -23.98 9.48 0.66
N THR A 233 -24.58 8.82 1.65
CA THR A 233 -24.50 9.13 3.08
C THR A 233 -24.44 7.80 3.84
N ARG A 234 -24.19 7.87 5.15
CA ARG A 234 -24.31 6.70 6.05
C ARG A 234 -25.65 5.95 5.94
N ASN A 235 -26.73 6.64 5.57
CA ASN A 235 -28.07 6.06 5.45
C ASN A 235 -28.39 5.55 4.04
N THR A 236 -27.47 5.68 3.08
CA THR A 236 -27.71 5.27 1.70
C THR A 236 -27.73 3.75 1.59
N PRO A 237 -28.81 3.13 1.08
CA PRO A 237 -28.91 1.68 0.99
C PRO A 237 -27.80 1.04 0.16
N ILE A 238 -27.23 -0.05 0.66
CA ILE A 238 -26.20 -0.83 -0.02
C ILE A 238 -26.89 -1.94 -0.83
N LYS A 239 -26.61 -1.99 -2.14
CA LYS A 239 -27.08 -3.10 -2.99
C LYS A 239 -26.33 -4.36 -2.57
N ASN A 240 -27.06 -5.39 -2.13
CA ASN A 240 -26.55 -6.69 -1.71
C ASN A 240 -25.51 -6.58 -0.57
N HIS A 241 -25.98 -6.66 0.68
CA HIS A 241 -25.12 -7.13 1.77
C HIS A 241 -24.71 -8.56 1.43
N GLN A 242 -23.55 -8.72 0.81
CA GLN A 242 -22.74 -9.91 1.02
C GLN A 242 -21.98 -9.63 2.32
N PRO A 243 -22.39 -10.24 3.46
CA PRO A 243 -21.72 -10.08 4.75
C PRO A 243 -20.24 -10.52 4.68
N GLU A 244 -19.93 -11.33 3.68
CA GLU A 244 -18.66 -12.00 3.44
C GLU A 244 -17.59 -11.18 2.69
N ASN A 245 -17.89 -9.96 2.22
CA ASN A 245 -16.86 -9.09 1.65
C ASN A 245 -16.33 -8.10 2.68
N GLU A 246 -15.22 -8.49 3.30
CA GLU A 246 -14.43 -7.71 4.25
C GLU A 246 -13.97 -6.38 3.67
N MET A 247 -13.83 -5.38 4.55
CA MET A 247 -13.36 -4.05 4.18
C MET A 247 -11.93 -3.83 4.67
N PHE A 248 -11.08 -3.38 3.75
CA PHE A 248 -9.68 -3.00 4.02
C PHE A 248 -9.48 -1.53 3.68
N VAL A 249 -10.15 -0.69 4.44
CA VAL A 249 -10.10 0.77 4.38
C VAL A 249 -10.03 1.32 5.80
N PRO A 250 -9.45 2.52 6.02
CA PRO A 250 -9.62 3.23 7.27
C PRO A 250 -11.10 3.37 7.63
N TYR A 251 -11.43 3.18 8.90
CA TYR A 251 -12.78 3.17 9.43
C TYR A 251 -13.59 4.39 9.00
N GLN A 252 -12.96 5.58 8.97
CA GLN A 252 -13.61 6.84 8.61
C GLN A 252 -14.13 6.87 7.15
N PHE A 253 -13.63 5.98 6.28
CA PHE A 253 -14.04 5.88 4.88
C PHE A 253 -14.96 4.70 4.59
N SER A 254 -15.42 3.99 5.64
CA SER A 254 -16.29 2.81 5.51
C SER A 254 -17.61 3.12 4.80
N ASP A 255 -18.22 4.27 5.09
CA ASP A 255 -19.48 4.72 4.49
C ASP A 255 -19.39 4.89 2.96
N ILE A 256 -18.23 5.27 2.43
CA ILE A 256 -17.98 5.33 0.98
C ILE A 256 -17.57 3.96 0.44
N ALA A 257 -16.66 3.28 1.14
CA ALA A 257 -16.07 2.02 0.69
C ALA A 257 -17.10 0.90 0.55
N GLN A 258 -18.14 0.87 1.38
CA GLN A 258 -19.22 -0.13 1.30
C GLN A 258 -19.95 -0.13 -0.05
N HIS A 259 -19.99 1.02 -0.74
CA HIS A 259 -20.55 1.16 -2.09
C HIS A 259 -19.59 0.74 -3.21
N CYS A 260 -18.32 0.46 -2.90
CA CYS A 260 -17.29 0.01 -3.84
C CYS A 260 -17.35 -1.52 -4.02
N SER A 261 -18.51 -2.02 -4.46
CA SER A 261 -18.78 -3.45 -4.69
C SER A 261 -18.86 -3.77 -6.20
N GLY A 262 -18.60 -5.03 -6.57
CA GLY A 262 -18.59 -5.43 -7.98
C GLY A 262 -17.54 -4.67 -8.78
N ASN A 263 -17.97 -3.99 -9.85
CA ASN A 263 -17.10 -3.12 -10.64
C ASN A 263 -17.07 -1.67 -10.17
N ALA A 264 -17.73 -1.32 -9.07
CA ALA A 264 -17.72 0.05 -8.56
C ALA A 264 -16.37 0.42 -7.92
N ILE A 265 -15.85 1.60 -8.28
CA ILE A 265 -14.55 2.12 -7.86
C ILE A 265 -14.74 3.41 -7.07
N GLY A 266 -14.25 3.43 -5.84
CA GLY A 266 -14.22 4.63 -5.00
C GLY A 266 -12.96 5.45 -5.24
N VAL A 267 -13.11 6.77 -5.24
CA VAL A 267 -12.02 7.73 -5.23
C VAL A 267 -12.28 8.70 -4.08
N ILE A 268 -11.31 8.83 -3.18
CA ILE A 268 -11.41 9.67 -1.99
C ILE A 268 -10.21 10.60 -1.96
N VAL A 269 -10.44 11.91 -1.87
CA VAL A 269 -9.41 12.93 -1.68
C VAL A 269 -9.46 13.40 -0.24
N LEU A 270 -8.32 13.34 0.43
CA LEU A 270 -8.16 13.76 1.82
C LEU A 270 -7.81 15.25 1.90
N THR A 271 -8.01 15.84 3.08
CA THR A 271 -7.67 17.25 3.36
C THR A 271 -6.17 17.55 3.24
N ASN A 272 -5.31 16.55 3.30
CA ASN A 272 -3.87 16.70 3.06
C ASN A 272 -3.48 16.51 1.58
N GLY A 273 -4.46 16.30 0.69
CA GLY A 273 -4.24 16.09 -0.75
C GLY A 273 -3.90 14.65 -1.13
N GLU A 274 -3.89 13.69 -0.19
CA GLU A 274 -3.77 12.27 -0.55
C GLU A 274 -5.02 11.79 -1.31
N ILE A 275 -4.83 10.89 -2.27
CA ILE A 275 -5.92 10.32 -3.08
C ILE A 275 -5.96 8.80 -2.89
N LEU A 276 -7.08 8.27 -2.43
CA LEU A 276 -7.30 6.83 -2.25
C LEU A 276 -8.12 6.27 -3.41
N LEU A 277 -7.69 5.13 -3.94
CA LEU A 277 -8.44 4.35 -4.92
C LEU A 277 -8.91 3.05 -4.26
N VAL A 278 -10.23 2.92 -4.13
CA VAL A 278 -10.90 1.81 -3.46
C VAL A 278 -11.58 0.92 -4.49
N LYS A 279 -11.28 -0.38 -4.47
CA LYS A 279 -11.91 -1.39 -5.32
C LYS A 279 -12.23 -2.61 -4.49
N LYS A 280 -13.44 -3.16 -4.65
CA LYS A 280 -13.91 -4.31 -3.86
C LYS A 280 -13.75 -4.06 -2.35
N ARG A 281 -14.17 -2.88 -1.88
CA ARG A 281 -14.09 -2.44 -0.48
C ARG A 281 -12.68 -2.44 0.14
N ALA A 282 -11.63 -2.42 -0.67
CA ALA A 282 -10.25 -2.37 -0.21
C ALA A 282 -9.48 -1.24 -0.89
N ILE A 283 -8.64 -0.51 -0.15
CA ILE A 283 -7.67 0.39 -0.76
C ILE A 283 -6.74 -0.44 -1.63
N CYS A 284 -6.63 -0.06 -2.89
CA CYS A 284 -5.72 -0.69 -3.83
C CYS A 284 -4.50 0.19 -4.09
N PHE A 285 -4.72 1.51 -4.19
CA PHE A 285 -3.68 2.50 -4.36
C PHE A 285 -3.94 3.74 -3.51
N ALA A 286 -2.88 4.39 -3.06
CA ALA A 286 -2.94 5.74 -2.53
C ALA A 286 -1.89 6.62 -3.21
N LYS A 287 -2.25 7.85 -3.57
CA LYS A 287 -1.30 8.87 -3.98
C LYS A 287 -0.88 9.68 -2.76
N ARG A 288 0.41 9.63 -2.43
CA ARG A 288 1.03 10.41 -1.35
C ARG A 288 2.02 11.39 -1.94
N GLY A 289 1.62 12.66 -1.98
CA GLY A 289 2.32 13.69 -2.75
C GLY A 289 2.41 13.30 -4.23
N THR A 290 3.61 13.07 -4.74
CA THR A 290 3.84 12.70 -6.15
C THR A 290 3.94 11.19 -6.39
N LYS A 291 3.87 10.37 -5.34
CA LYS A 291 4.13 8.93 -5.42
C LYS A 291 2.86 8.13 -5.24
N TRP A 292 2.75 7.05 -6.00
CA TRP A 292 1.68 6.08 -5.85
C TRP A 292 2.18 4.86 -5.08
N VAL A 293 1.35 4.44 -4.13
CA VAL A 293 1.58 3.34 -3.21
C VAL A 293 0.58 2.24 -3.49
N SER A 294 1.00 0.99 -3.41
CA SER A 294 0.12 -0.17 -3.59
C SER A 294 -0.19 -0.84 -2.26
N PHE A 295 -1.47 -1.17 -2.05
CA PHE A 295 -1.95 -1.91 -0.88
C PHE A 295 -2.41 -3.30 -1.30
N ASP A 296 -2.04 -4.30 -0.49
CA ASP A 296 -2.32 -5.71 -0.73
C ASP A 296 -2.39 -6.46 0.60
N TRP A 297 -3.59 -6.94 0.92
CA TRP A 297 -3.87 -7.72 2.14
C TRP A 297 -3.01 -8.99 2.21
N ASP A 298 -2.85 -9.70 1.08
CA ASP A 298 -2.16 -10.99 1.05
C ASP A 298 -0.73 -10.86 1.55
N ARG A 299 -0.10 -9.70 1.30
CA ARG A 299 1.25 -9.38 1.73
C ARG A 299 1.35 -9.31 3.25
N ILE A 300 0.38 -8.68 3.91
CA ILE A 300 0.38 -8.54 5.38
C ILE A 300 0.06 -9.90 6.00
N ARG A 301 -0.95 -10.59 5.47
CA ARG A 301 -1.35 -11.92 5.89
C ARG A 301 -0.20 -12.91 5.85
N SER A 302 0.50 -13.04 4.71
CA SER A 302 1.56 -14.04 4.55
C SER A 302 2.75 -13.83 5.49
N GLN A 303 3.01 -12.59 5.91
CA GLN A 303 4.14 -12.23 6.77
C GLN A 303 3.81 -12.33 8.26
N LEU A 304 2.56 -12.06 8.66
CA LEU A 304 2.13 -12.15 10.06
C LEU A 304 1.69 -13.57 10.44
N LEU A 305 1.08 -14.32 9.52
CA LEU A 305 0.54 -15.66 9.78
C LEU A 305 1.52 -16.62 10.49
N PRO A 306 2.81 -16.71 10.12
CA PRO A 306 3.76 -17.62 10.80
C PRO A 306 3.95 -17.34 12.29
N TYR A 307 3.74 -16.10 12.76
CA TYR A 307 3.87 -15.73 14.17
C TYR A 307 2.65 -16.16 15.00
N PHE A 308 1.47 -16.21 14.38
CA PHE A 308 0.23 -16.67 15.01
C PHE A 308 0.09 -18.21 15.01
N LEU A 309 0.76 -18.91 14.09
CA LEU A 309 0.76 -20.39 14.00
C LEU A 309 1.74 -21.07 14.99
N THR A 310 2.07 -20.39 16.09
CA THR A 310 3.01 -20.86 17.11
C THR A 310 2.33 -21.64 18.24
N THR A 311 1.00 -21.53 18.38
CA THR A 311 0.21 -22.23 19.41
C THR A 311 -0.26 -23.61 18.95
N GLU A 312 -0.26 -24.59 19.84
CA GLU A 312 -0.93 -25.88 19.62
C GLU A 312 -2.44 -25.64 19.44
N ASN A 313 -3.07 -26.30 18.46
CA ASN A 313 -4.50 -26.15 18.12
C ASN A 313 -4.94 -24.76 17.62
N ALA A 314 -4.05 -24.03 16.93
CA ALA A 314 -4.36 -22.75 16.29
C ALA A 314 -5.60 -22.80 15.37
N ASP A 315 -6.65 -22.03 15.71
CA ASP A 315 -7.79 -21.79 14.83
C ASP A 315 -7.42 -20.75 13.76
N ILE A 316 -7.34 -21.21 12.51
CA ILE A 316 -6.97 -20.36 11.37
C ILE A 316 -7.97 -19.23 11.14
N ILE A 317 -9.26 -19.42 11.44
CA ILE A 317 -10.31 -18.44 11.21
C ILE A 317 -10.14 -17.27 12.19
N ASP A 318 -9.94 -17.57 13.47
CA ASP A 318 -9.66 -16.54 14.48
C ASP A 318 -8.33 -15.83 14.22
N ILE A 319 -7.28 -16.56 13.82
CA ILE A 319 -5.99 -15.95 13.45
C ILE A 319 -6.15 -14.97 12.30
N GLU A 320 -6.87 -15.36 11.24
CA GLU A 320 -7.13 -14.46 10.13
C GLU A 320 -7.91 -13.22 10.57
N ARG A 321 -8.94 -13.38 11.41
CA ARG A 321 -9.69 -12.26 12.00
C ARG A 321 -8.78 -11.29 12.73
N LYS A 322 -7.85 -11.78 13.56
CA LYS A 322 -6.89 -10.97 14.31
C LYS A 322 -5.93 -10.21 13.39
N ILE A 323 -5.38 -10.87 12.38
CA ILE A 323 -4.49 -10.23 11.39
C ILE A 323 -5.24 -9.16 10.58
N LYS A 324 -6.52 -9.37 10.27
CA LYS A 324 -7.37 -8.37 9.60
C LYS A 324 -7.57 -7.13 10.48
N ILE A 325 -7.82 -7.32 11.77
CA ILE A 325 -7.93 -6.24 12.74
C ILE A 325 -6.62 -5.44 12.82
N ILE A 326 -5.47 -6.13 12.85
CA ILE A 326 -4.15 -5.47 12.83
C ILE A 326 -4.00 -4.65 11.54
N TYR A 327 -4.33 -5.23 10.39
CA TYR A 327 -4.19 -4.53 9.12
C TYR A 327 -5.10 -3.29 9.04
N ASN A 328 -6.37 -3.40 9.44
CA ASN A 328 -7.28 -2.25 9.48
C ASN A 328 -6.80 -1.17 10.46
N THR A 329 -6.29 -1.57 11.63
CA THR A 329 -5.72 -0.61 12.59
C THR A 329 -4.48 0.09 12.00
N ILE A 330 -3.64 -0.63 11.26
CA ILE A 330 -2.50 -0.04 10.54
C ILE A 330 -2.99 1.01 9.53
N LEU A 331 -4.06 0.73 8.78
CA LEU A 331 -4.65 1.69 7.85
C LEU A 331 -5.20 2.91 8.59
N ASP A 332 -5.94 2.71 9.67
CA ASP A 332 -6.51 3.79 10.49
C ASP A 332 -5.44 4.78 10.97
N VAL A 333 -4.36 4.27 11.56
CA VAL A 333 -3.25 5.10 12.07
C VAL A 333 -2.45 5.72 10.92
N SER A 334 -2.20 4.97 9.84
CA SER A 334 -1.42 5.43 8.68
C SER A 334 -2.08 6.61 7.97
N PHE A 335 -3.40 6.56 7.76
CA PHE A 335 -4.14 7.61 7.06
C PHE A 335 -4.63 8.74 7.97
N SER A 336 -4.48 8.59 9.29
CA SER A 336 -4.70 9.68 10.25
C SER A 336 -3.44 10.51 10.51
N HIS A 337 -2.28 10.09 10.02
CA HIS A 337 -0.99 10.79 10.17
C HIS A 337 -0.54 11.04 11.61
N VAL A 338 -1.07 10.26 12.56
CA VAL A 338 -0.77 10.36 14.00
C VAL A 338 0.49 9.58 14.40
N GLY A 339 0.94 8.64 13.56
CA GLY A 339 2.02 7.72 13.90
C GLY A 339 1.62 6.68 14.95
N GLY A 340 2.42 5.65 15.12
CA GLY A 340 2.16 4.63 16.14
C GLY A 340 3.20 3.53 16.21
N CYS A 341 3.22 2.81 17.32
CA CYS A 341 4.07 1.64 17.51
C CYS A 341 3.27 0.52 18.17
N LEU A 342 3.12 -0.59 17.45
CA LEU A 342 2.40 -1.78 17.92
C LEU A 342 3.37 -2.95 17.99
N SER A 343 3.31 -3.75 19.04
CA SER A 343 4.00 -5.04 19.11
C SER A 343 3.07 -6.16 19.52
N ILE A 344 3.31 -7.33 18.93
CA ILE A 344 2.60 -8.57 19.21
C ILE A 344 3.63 -9.56 19.75
N ILE A 345 3.50 -9.93 21.02
CA ILE A 345 4.40 -10.84 21.73
C ILE A 345 3.97 -12.28 21.45
N VAL A 346 4.93 -13.13 21.10
CA VAL A 346 4.69 -14.57 20.90
C VAL A 346 4.68 -15.32 22.25
N PRO A 347 4.05 -16.51 22.33
CA PRO A 347 3.99 -17.27 23.58
C PRO A 347 5.38 -17.75 24.02
N GLY A 348 5.54 -17.96 25.33
CA GLY A 348 6.78 -18.51 25.91
C GLY A 348 7.90 -17.50 26.15
N ILE A 349 7.61 -16.19 26.06
CA ILE A 349 8.52 -15.13 26.48
C ILE A 349 8.30 -14.84 27.96
N ASP A 350 9.37 -14.84 28.75
CA ASP A 350 9.30 -14.61 30.19
C ASP A 350 8.91 -13.16 30.51
N ASP A 351 8.10 -12.97 31.55
CA ASP A 351 7.65 -11.65 32.02
C ASP A 351 8.82 -10.72 32.39
N ASP A 352 9.92 -11.28 32.88
CA ASP A 352 11.14 -10.53 33.19
C ASP A 352 11.82 -9.99 31.92
N GLU A 353 11.74 -10.72 30.81
CA GLU A 353 12.26 -10.24 29.53
C GLU A 353 11.41 -9.10 28.97
N ILE A 354 10.08 -9.23 29.08
CA ILE A 354 9.14 -8.17 28.69
C ILE A 354 9.40 -6.91 29.55
N SER A 355 9.55 -7.08 30.87
CA SER A 355 9.74 -5.97 31.81
C SER A 355 11.09 -5.27 31.68
N LYS A 356 12.13 -5.94 31.14
CA LYS A 356 13.39 -5.29 30.74
C LYS A 356 13.21 -4.32 29.57
N VAL A 357 12.21 -4.55 28.72
CA VAL A 357 11.93 -3.74 27.52
C VAL A 357 10.86 -2.69 27.79
N ILE A 358 9.85 -3.01 28.59
CA ILE A 358 8.66 -2.20 28.86
C ILE A 358 8.55 -2.02 30.38
N LYS A 359 8.83 -0.81 30.86
CA LYS A 359 8.78 -0.52 32.30
C LYS A 359 7.37 -0.19 32.78
N GLU A 360 6.57 0.49 31.96
CA GLU A 360 5.20 0.89 32.32
C GLU A 360 4.20 -0.22 31.93
N ARG A 361 4.11 -1.25 32.78
CA ARG A 361 3.23 -2.41 32.60
C ARG A 361 1.80 -2.10 33.04
N PHE A 362 0.90 -1.98 32.06
CA PHE A 362 -0.51 -1.66 32.27
C PHE A 362 -1.28 -2.83 32.89
N ASP A 363 -1.02 -4.06 32.44
CA ASP A 363 -1.58 -5.29 33.02
C ASP A 363 -1.32 -5.42 34.52
N LEU A 364 -0.08 -5.21 34.94
CA LEU A 364 0.30 -5.33 36.35
C LEU A 364 -0.41 -4.27 37.22
N SER A 365 -0.59 -3.06 36.69
CA SER A 365 -1.26 -1.98 37.39
C SER A 365 -2.75 -2.25 37.64
N VAL A 366 -3.45 -2.85 36.69
CA VAL A 366 -4.86 -3.23 36.83
C VAL A 366 -5.02 -4.41 37.80
N ALA A 367 -4.02 -5.30 37.89
CA ALA A 367 -3.94 -6.34 38.91
C ALA A 367 -3.54 -5.82 40.32
N GLY A 368 -3.47 -4.50 40.52
CA GLY A 368 -3.17 -3.87 41.81
C GLY A 368 -1.68 -3.79 42.15
N LYS A 369 -0.78 -4.07 41.20
CA LYS A 369 0.67 -3.98 41.36
C LYS A 369 1.23 -2.91 40.41
N LEU A 370 1.32 -1.67 40.89
CA LEU A 370 2.05 -0.64 40.16
C LEU A 370 3.56 -0.94 40.23
N PRO A 371 4.27 -0.97 39.10
CA PRO A 371 5.73 -1.07 39.11
C PRO A 371 6.36 0.10 39.88
N ASP A 372 7.47 -0.14 40.57
CA ASP A 372 8.21 0.91 41.28
C ASP A 372 8.77 1.94 40.29
N GLY A 373 8.65 3.24 40.64
CA GLY A 373 9.24 4.34 39.85
C GLY A 373 8.41 4.86 38.67
N VAL A 374 7.11 4.51 38.59
CA VAL A 374 6.17 5.10 37.61
C VAL A 374 5.85 6.55 37.99
N SER A 375 5.97 7.48 37.03
CA SER A 375 5.66 8.91 37.25
C SER A 375 4.16 9.13 37.52
N SER A 376 3.81 10.27 38.12
CA SER A 376 2.40 10.66 38.35
C SER A 376 1.61 10.76 37.04
N GLU A 377 2.24 11.27 35.97
CA GLU A 377 1.65 11.36 34.63
C GLU A 377 1.32 9.97 34.07
N SER A 378 2.24 9.02 34.22
CA SER A 378 2.03 7.64 33.77
C SER A 378 0.96 6.92 34.61
N GLN A 379 0.85 7.22 35.91
CA GLN A 379 -0.26 6.72 36.75
C GLN A 379 -1.62 7.24 36.30
N GLU A 380 -1.72 8.53 35.95
CA GLU A 380 -2.95 9.13 35.42
C GLU A 380 -3.36 8.50 34.09
N LYS A 381 -2.40 8.37 33.16
CA LYS A 381 -2.59 7.69 31.87
C LYS A 381 -3.11 6.26 32.05
N ILE A 382 -2.47 5.47 32.93
CA ILE A 382 -2.88 4.11 33.27
C ILE A 382 -4.31 4.10 33.82
N LYS A 383 -4.65 5.03 34.72
CA LYS A 383 -5.99 5.12 35.30
C LYS A 383 -7.04 5.44 34.25
N VAL A 384 -6.80 6.38 33.33
CA VAL A 384 -7.75 6.69 32.26
C VAL A 384 -7.91 5.49 31.32
N LEU A 385 -6.81 4.85 30.93
CA LEU A 385 -6.83 3.67 30.08
C LEU A 385 -7.59 2.51 30.73
N SER A 386 -7.50 2.33 32.05
CA SER A 386 -8.26 1.27 32.72
C SER A 386 -9.76 1.48 32.59
N TYR A 387 -10.27 2.72 32.62
CA TYR A 387 -11.70 2.97 32.37
C TYR A 387 -12.11 2.76 30.91
N LEU A 388 -11.23 3.06 29.95
CA LEU A 388 -11.56 2.94 28.52
C LEU A 388 -11.45 1.50 28.00
N LEU A 389 -10.54 0.72 28.59
CA LEU A 389 -10.20 -0.62 28.14
C LEU A 389 -10.98 -1.72 28.84
N VAL A 390 -11.54 -1.47 30.02
CA VAL A 390 -12.31 -2.49 30.73
C VAL A 390 -13.74 -2.65 30.19
N ASP A 391 -14.31 -3.83 30.35
CA ASP A 391 -15.73 -4.10 30.14
C ASP A 391 -16.56 -3.73 31.39
N ASN A 392 -17.88 -3.98 31.33
CA ASN A 392 -18.79 -3.74 32.45
C ASN A 392 -18.48 -4.57 33.70
N ASN A 393 -17.65 -5.61 33.58
CA ASN A 393 -17.21 -6.49 34.65
C ASN A 393 -15.80 -6.16 35.15
N PHE A 394 -15.25 -5.01 34.75
CA PHE A 394 -13.89 -4.55 35.08
C PHE A 394 -12.76 -5.45 34.56
N ASN A 395 -13.02 -6.28 33.53
CA ASN A 395 -11.99 -7.05 32.85
C ASN A 395 -11.45 -6.25 31.67
N ILE A 396 -10.12 -6.22 31.49
CA ILE A 396 -9.50 -5.59 30.33
C ILE A 396 -9.95 -6.32 29.07
N ARG A 397 -10.60 -5.61 28.15
CA ARG A 397 -11.01 -6.14 26.84
C ARG A 397 -9.77 -6.45 26.00
N SER A 398 -9.87 -7.49 25.18
CA SER A 398 -8.82 -7.81 24.22
C SER A 398 -8.66 -6.65 23.21
N PHE A 399 -7.43 -6.37 22.81
CA PHE A 399 -7.14 -5.47 21.69
C PHE A 399 -7.97 -5.80 20.44
N PHE A 400 -8.23 -7.09 20.21
CA PHE A 400 -9.02 -7.56 19.06
C PHE A 400 -10.54 -7.40 19.22
N GLU A 401 -11.01 -6.96 20.38
CA GLU A 401 -12.43 -6.70 20.68
C GLU A 401 -12.75 -5.22 20.78
N LEU A 402 -11.72 -4.35 20.89
CA LEU A 402 -11.92 -2.90 20.91
C LEU A 402 -12.52 -2.39 19.60
N ASP A 403 -13.20 -1.25 19.66
CA ASP A 403 -13.64 -0.58 18.44
C ASP A 403 -12.47 0.04 17.68
N ALA A 404 -12.60 0.16 16.36
CA ALA A 404 -11.54 0.72 15.50
C ALA A 404 -11.09 2.14 15.92
N PRO A 405 -12.00 3.08 16.27
CA PRO A 405 -11.58 4.39 16.76
C PRO A 405 -10.71 4.31 18.01
N LEU A 406 -11.11 3.48 18.99
CA LEU A 406 -10.37 3.36 20.25
C LEU A 406 -8.99 2.73 20.04
N ARG A 407 -8.87 1.69 19.20
CA ARG A 407 -7.56 1.12 18.85
C ARG A 407 -6.63 2.17 18.24
N LYS A 408 -7.15 2.99 17.32
CA LYS A 408 -6.38 4.06 16.69
C LYS A 408 -5.91 5.07 17.74
N GLU A 409 -6.78 5.54 18.62
CA GLU A 409 -6.40 6.50 19.69
C GLU A 409 -5.31 5.93 20.61
N ILE A 410 -5.43 4.67 21.02
CA ILE A 410 -4.42 4.00 21.87
C ILE A 410 -3.07 3.91 21.17
N LEU A 411 -3.05 3.53 19.88
CA LEU A 411 -1.80 3.45 19.12
C LEU A 411 -1.16 4.81 18.83
N SER A 412 -1.94 5.90 18.93
CA SER A 412 -1.50 7.27 18.71
C SER A 412 -0.84 7.88 19.95
N LEU A 413 -0.96 7.24 21.12
CA LEU A 413 -0.27 7.66 22.33
C LEU A 413 1.25 7.59 22.13
N ASP A 414 1.97 8.49 22.79
CA ASP A 414 3.43 8.43 22.78
C ASP A 414 3.93 7.12 23.42
N GLY A 415 4.95 6.53 22.81
CA GLY A 415 5.44 5.18 23.16
C GLY A 415 4.86 4.05 22.30
N ALA A 416 4.88 2.85 22.84
CA ALA A 416 4.42 1.62 22.19
C ALA A 416 3.20 1.03 22.89
N THR A 417 2.32 0.45 22.08
CA THR A 417 1.27 -0.47 22.51
C THR A 417 1.75 -1.88 22.30
N VAL A 418 1.73 -2.71 23.34
CA VAL A 418 2.26 -4.06 23.30
C VAL A 418 1.20 -5.03 23.81
N VAL A 419 0.89 -6.03 22.99
CA VAL A 419 -0.16 -7.02 23.23
C VAL A 419 0.34 -8.43 22.98
N SER A 420 -0.31 -9.44 23.55
CA SER A 420 -0.11 -10.86 23.24
C SER A 420 -0.94 -11.29 22.01
N LEU A 421 -0.77 -12.55 21.57
CA LEU A 421 -1.52 -13.13 20.44
C LEU A 421 -3.03 -13.28 20.67
N ASP A 422 -3.49 -13.30 21.92
CA ASP A 422 -4.92 -13.27 22.29
C ASP A 422 -5.45 -11.84 22.45
N GLY A 423 -4.56 -10.84 22.40
CA GLY A 423 -4.86 -9.43 22.48
C GLY A 423 -4.87 -8.86 23.90
N SER A 424 -4.42 -9.63 24.90
CA SER A 424 -4.18 -9.10 26.24
C SER A 424 -3.11 -8.01 26.18
N PHE A 425 -3.33 -6.90 26.89
CA PHE A 425 -2.42 -5.76 26.91
C PHE A 425 -1.28 -6.00 27.89
N TYR A 426 -0.04 -5.78 27.45
CA TYR A 426 1.10 -5.54 28.36
C TYR A 426 1.26 -4.05 28.67
N CYS A 427 1.09 -3.20 27.65
CA CYS A 427 1.09 -1.76 27.81
C CYS A 427 0.38 -1.03 26.67
N ALA A 428 0.03 0.22 26.91
CA ALA A 428 -0.52 1.16 25.93
C ALA A 428 0.18 2.52 26.14
N GLY A 429 0.95 2.96 25.13
CA GLY A 429 1.72 4.20 25.19
C GLY A 429 2.89 4.17 26.19
N SER A 430 3.66 3.08 26.26
CA SER A 430 4.85 2.98 27.12
C SER A 430 6.14 3.27 26.34
N ILE A 431 7.09 3.97 26.97
CA ILE A 431 8.44 4.12 26.43
C ILE A 431 9.12 2.75 26.40
N VAL A 432 9.76 2.44 25.27
CA VAL A 432 10.51 1.19 25.06
C VAL A 432 11.98 1.43 25.37
N ALA A 433 12.57 0.60 26.22
CA ALA A 433 13.98 0.66 26.54
C ALA A 433 14.84 0.21 25.34
N VAL A 434 15.46 1.17 24.66
CA VAL A 434 16.35 0.93 23.52
C VAL A 434 17.81 1.26 23.89
N PRO A 435 18.81 0.51 23.38
CA PRO A 435 20.22 0.85 23.60
C PRO A 435 20.56 2.23 23.03
N SER A 436 21.41 2.98 23.75
CA SER A 436 21.97 4.24 23.29
C SER A 436 22.71 4.07 21.96
N GLY A 437 22.51 5.00 21.02
CA GLY A 437 23.13 4.93 19.68
C GLY A 437 22.38 4.05 18.67
N SER A 438 21.13 3.68 18.94
CA SER A 438 20.28 2.97 17.97
C SER A 438 20.06 3.79 16.69
N THR A 439 20.02 3.09 15.54
CA THR A 439 19.93 3.70 14.21
C THR A 439 18.51 3.66 13.62
N GLY A 440 18.05 4.80 13.11
CA GLY A 440 16.65 5.05 12.73
C GLY A 440 15.87 5.57 13.93
N GLY A 441 15.03 6.61 13.73
CA GLY A 441 14.40 7.37 14.82
C GLY A 441 13.67 6.53 15.88
N GLY A 442 13.31 7.15 17.02
CA GLY A 442 12.86 6.46 18.24
C GLY A 442 11.85 5.31 18.03
N ARG A 443 10.79 5.53 17.24
CA ARG A 443 9.78 4.49 16.92
C ARG A 443 10.37 3.29 16.16
N THR A 444 11.31 3.52 15.24
CA THR A 444 11.97 2.45 14.50
C THR A 444 12.87 1.62 15.43
N ALA A 445 13.59 2.27 16.34
CA ALA A 445 14.40 1.58 17.34
C ALA A 445 13.52 0.74 18.29
N ALA A 446 12.39 1.31 18.74
CA ALA A 446 11.41 0.62 19.58
C ALA A 446 10.82 -0.62 18.90
N ALA A 447 10.31 -0.50 17.67
CA ALA A 447 9.75 -1.63 16.94
C ALA A 447 10.78 -2.73 16.69
N LYS A 448 12.02 -2.37 16.36
CA LYS A 448 13.13 -3.34 16.23
C LYS A 448 13.47 -4.03 17.55
N LYS A 449 13.43 -3.32 18.68
CA LYS A 449 13.67 -3.93 19.99
C LYS A 449 12.55 -4.92 20.33
N LEU A 450 11.30 -4.50 20.14
CA LEU A 450 10.09 -5.31 20.40
C LEU A 450 9.99 -6.54 19.49
N ALA A 451 10.50 -6.47 18.27
CA ALA A 451 10.59 -7.59 17.34
C ALA A 451 11.47 -8.77 17.81
N HIS A 452 12.24 -8.62 18.89
CA HIS A 452 12.92 -9.76 19.53
C HIS A 452 11.96 -10.60 20.38
N LEU A 453 10.85 -10.03 20.83
CA LEU A 453 9.83 -10.69 21.63
C LEU A 453 8.65 -11.21 20.77
N GLY A 454 8.68 -10.97 19.46
CA GLY A 454 7.59 -11.30 18.53
C GLY A 454 7.64 -10.44 17.27
N VAL A 455 6.57 -9.67 17.00
CA VAL A 455 6.48 -8.76 15.85
C VAL A 455 6.42 -7.33 16.32
N GLY A 456 7.32 -6.47 15.85
CA GLY A 456 7.27 -5.03 16.07
C GLY A 456 6.86 -4.27 14.81
N ILE A 457 5.82 -3.45 14.90
CA ILE A 457 5.24 -2.67 13.79
C ILE A 457 5.37 -1.18 14.12
N LYS A 458 6.00 -0.45 13.20
CA LYS A 458 6.15 1.00 13.26
C LYS A 458 5.31 1.64 12.17
N ILE A 459 4.53 2.64 12.57
CA ILE A 459 3.71 3.48 11.70
C ILE A 459 4.22 4.92 11.85
N SER A 460 4.60 5.54 10.74
CA SER A 460 5.13 6.90 10.69
C SER A 460 3.98 7.92 10.66
N GLU A 461 4.24 9.13 11.13
CA GLU A 461 3.34 10.27 10.94
C GLU A 461 3.14 10.58 9.45
N ASP A 462 4.18 10.39 8.61
CA ASP A 462 4.05 10.45 7.15
C ASP A 462 3.29 9.26 6.54
N GLY A 463 2.69 8.39 7.35
CA GLY A 463 1.89 7.24 6.93
C GLY A 463 2.69 5.99 6.51
N TYR A 464 4.03 6.03 6.48
CA TYR A 464 4.88 4.86 6.17
C TYR A 464 4.74 3.75 7.23
N VAL A 465 4.64 2.49 6.81
CA VAL A 465 4.55 1.34 7.72
C VAL A 465 5.71 0.38 7.51
N GLU A 466 6.35 -0.04 8.59
CA GLU A 466 7.42 -1.05 8.59
C GLU A 466 7.17 -2.06 9.71
N ALA A 467 7.25 -3.36 9.39
CA ALA A 467 7.15 -4.43 10.38
C ALA A 467 8.43 -5.26 10.43
N TYR A 468 8.81 -5.67 11.63
CA TYR A 468 10.03 -6.42 11.92
C TYR A 468 9.72 -7.64 12.78
N GLY A 469 10.51 -8.69 12.61
CA GLY A 469 10.43 -9.90 13.44
C GLY A 469 11.63 -10.82 13.21
N LEU A 470 11.79 -11.80 14.09
CA LEU A 470 12.81 -12.84 13.95
C LEU A 470 12.34 -13.96 12.99
N PRO A 471 13.24 -14.59 12.24
CA PRO A 471 12.86 -15.69 11.34
C PRO A 471 12.14 -16.79 12.12
N SER A 472 10.88 -17.09 11.76
CA SER A 472 10.16 -18.22 12.34
C SER A 472 10.96 -19.51 12.10
N SER A 473 11.09 -20.36 13.12
CA SER A 473 11.87 -21.61 13.08
C SER A 473 11.39 -22.61 12.01
N LYS A 474 10.19 -22.40 11.44
CA LYS A 474 9.69 -23.15 10.28
C LYS A 474 10.24 -22.67 8.92
N THR A 475 10.94 -21.54 8.88
CA THR A 475 11.49 -20.91 7.65
C THR A 475 13.02 -20.85 7.59
N SER A 476 13.74 -21.19 8.67
CA SER A 476 15.20 -21.11 8.70
C SER A 476 15.85 -22.46 8.40
N VAL A 477 16.37 -22.58 7.17
CA VAL A 477 17.47 -23.52 6.88
C VAL A 477 18.59 -23.21 7.88
N LYS A 478 18.99 -24.22 8.65
CA LYS A 478 20.11 -24.19 9.61
C LYS A 478 21.27 -23.38 9.06
N SER A 479 21.44 -22.15 9.57
CA SER A 479 22.69 -21.43 9.45
C SER A 479 22.95 -20.75 10.79
N GLU A 480 24.06 -21.13 11.42
CA GLU A 480 24.64 -20.56 12.64
C GLU A 480 25.10 -19.10 12.41
N LYS A 481 24.17 -18.22 12.05
CA LYS A 481 24.43 -16.78 11.93
C LYS A 481 23.52 -16.07 12.91
N LYS A 482 24.15 -15.26 13.79
CA LYS A 482 23.55 -14.26 14.68
C LYS A 482 22.13 -13.88 14.22
N GLU A 483 21.16 -14.04 15.12
CA GLU A 483 19.75 -13.67 14.94
C GLU A 483 19.61 -12.36 14.15
N ARG A 484 19.40 -12.50 12.84
CA ARG A 484 19.27 -11.35 11.96
C ARG A 484 17.79 -11.05 11.88
N MET A 485 17.40 -9.96 12.51
CA MET A 485 16.05 -9.42 12.39
C MET A 485 15.69 -9.13 10.94
N ASP A 486 14.53 -9.63 10.52
CA ASP A 486 14.01 -9.48 9.18
C ASP A 486 13.01 -8.32 9.12
N LEU A 487 13.07 -7.55 8.02
CA LEU A 487 11.98 -6.68 7.62
C LEU A 487 10.91 -7.56 6.98
N LEU A 488 9.73 -7.62 7.60
CA LEU A 488 8.63 -8.49 7.19
C LEU A 488 7.86 -7.89 6.02
N PHE A 489 7.48 -6.61 6.14
CA PHE A 489 6.85 -5.87 5.06
C PHE A 489 7.05 -4.36 5.23
N ARG A 490 6.87 -3.63 4.12
CA ARG A 490 6.84 -2.17 4.11
C ARG A 490 5.70 -1.60 3.26
N ILE A 491 4.87 -0.72 3.81
CA ILE A 491 3.96 0.15 3.04
C ILE A 491 4.66 1.50 2.89
N ARG A 492 4.93 1.93 1.64
CA ARG A 492 5.56 3.22 1.35
C ARG A 492 4.64 4.19 0.68
#